data_AF-A0A818GJV5-F1
#
_entry.id   AF-A0A818GJV5-F1
#
_cell.length_a   1.000
_cell.length_b   1.000
_cell.length_c   1.000
_cell.angle_alpha   90.00
_cell.angle_beta   90.00
_cell.angle_gamma   90.00
#
_symmetry.space_group_name_H-M   'P 1'
#
loop_
_entity.id
_entity.type
_entity.pdbx_description
1 polymer ?
#
loop_
_entity_poly.entity_id
_entity_poly.type
_entity_poly.pdbx_seq_one_letter_code
_entity_poly.pdbx_strand_id
1 'polypeptide(L)'
;MHQQLNNLRNEQRSKTNCSKNILRRGKKLPTSVLQQLEDNKNKFISMNGFLSTTKSNDVAKMFAGVETNRAGYQSVLFEMHIDGAINTKRPYADISRESAIPDEEEVLFFMGFVWRIEAVDKLFDNTWKVKLQLSTDINSNLTRSFNELSDKCTYFTLGRILHELGEYKNAISFYDRMLNITSELSERKTCADIHFHIAISAFEDGSYTQALDNLKKAELLIEELVQSGNGESVELRPILAEDVHLSPMCIMMNKGLVYRKKRDYKNAKHSFSEALKKQGSKNDKARVHYNLGVLQFELRIYDEARNNYLKALELAENQALTSDINQRLETLNQILSPNETMKKKL
;
A
#
# COMPACT_ATOMS: atom_id res chain seq x y z
N MET A 1 -0.97 -11.71 -11.30
CA MET A 1 -0.47 -10.66 -12.22
C MET A 1 0.87 -10.05 -11.78
N HIS A 2 1.00 -9.40 -10.61
CA HIS A 2 2.28 -8.81 -10.16
C HIS A 2 3.45 -9.82 -10.12
N GLN A 3 3.26 -10.98 -9.48
CA GLN A 3 4.27 -12.05 -9.43
C GLN A 3 4.59 -12.63 -10.82
N GLN A 4 3.58 -12.77 -11.69
CA GLN A 4 3.76 -13.26 -13.06
C GLN A 4 4.61 -12.30 -13.89
N LEU A 5 4.34 -10.99 -13.82
CA LEU A 5 5.14 -9.97 -14.50
C LEU A 5 6.58 -9.92 -13.96
N ASN A 6 6.79 -10.11 -12.66
CA ASN A 6 8.13 -10.21 -12.09
C ASN A 6 8.90 -11.43 -12.61
N ASN A 7 8.24 -12.59 -12.70
CA ASN A 7 8.86 -13.81 -13.23
C ASN A 7 9.26 -13.64 -14.70
N LEU A 8 8.32 -13.17 -15.55
CA LEU A 8 8.57 -12.90 -16.97
C LEU A 8 9.70 -11.88 -17.17
N ARG A 9 9.71 -10.81 -16.38
CA ARG A 9 10.78 -9.81 -16.41
C ARG A 9 12.14 -10.40 -16.09
N ASN A 10 12.23 -11.25 -15.06
CA ASN A 10 13.49 -11.87 -14.65
C ASN A 10 14.04 -12.82 -15.72
N GLU A 11 13.16 -13.58 -16.37
CA GLU A 11 13.51 -14.42 -17.52
C GLU A 11 14.02 -13.59 -18.71
N GLN A 12 13.36 -12.46 -19.00
CA GLN A 12 13.73 -11.56 -20.11
C GLN A 12 15.05 -10.82 -19.85
N ARG A 13 15.29 -10.37 -18.61
CA ARG A 13 16.54 -9.71 -18.20
C ARG A 13 17.78 -10.57 -18.44
N SER A 14 17.67 -11.89 -18.29
CA SER A 14 18.77 -12.82 -18.54
C SER A 14 19.21 -12.92 -20.01
N LYS A 15 18.42 -12.38 -20.95
CA LYS A 15 18.57 -12.59 -22.41
C LYS A 15 18.90 -11.34 -23.22
N THR A 16 18.82 -10.13 -22.64
CA THR A 16 18.97 -8.87 -23.39
C THR A 16 20.15 -8.04 -22.91
N ASN A 17 21.09 -7.74 -23.82
CA ASN A 17 22.08 -6.69 -23.64
C ASN A 17 21.41 -5.30 -23.69
N CYS A 18 21.86 -4.44 -22.78
CA CYS A 18 21.33 -3.10 -22.50
C CYS A 18 21.18 -2.24 -23.76
N SER A 19 19.95 -1.84 -24.09
CA SER A 19 19.65 -0.77 -25.02
C SER A 19 18.48 0.07 -24.48
N LYS A 20 18.46 1.37 -24.80
CA LYS A 20 17.31 2.24 -24.50
C LYS A 20 16.08 1.70 -25.22
N ASN A 21 15.07 1.32 -24.47
CA ASN A 21 13.81 0.82 -25.03
C ASN A 21 12.84 1.97 -25.17
N ILE A 22 12.40 2.22 -26.41
CA ILE A 22 11.33 3.17 -26.72
C ILE A 22 10.04 2.38 -26.86
N LEU A 23 9.08 2.67 -25.99
CA LEU A 23 7.73 2.13 -26.05
C LEU A 23 6.75 3.22 -26.45
N ARG A 24 5.59 2.83 -26.96
CA ARG A 24 4.60 3.75 -27.51
C ARG A 24 3.21 3.42 -27.00
N ARG A 25 2.37 4.45 -26.89
CA ARG A 25 0.93 4.29 -26.65
C ARG A 25 0.14 5.36 -27.39
N GLY A 26 -0.80 4.92 -28.22
CA GLY A 26 -1.79 5.81 -28.80
C GLY A 26 -2.98 6.03 -27.89
N LYS A 27 -3.49 7.26 -27.84
CA LYS A 27 -4.75 7.57 -27.19
C LYS A 27 -5.39 8.83 -27.77
N LYS A 28 -6.71 8.83 -27.90
CA LYS A 28 -7.47 10.08 -28.04
C LYS A 28 -7.73 10.74 -26.70
N LEU A 29 -7.35 12.01 -26.57
CA LEU A 29 -7.53 12.79 -25.35
C LEU A 29 -8.44 13.99 -25.59
N PRO A 30 -9.26 14.39 -24.61
CA PRO A 30 -9.91 15.69 -24.65
C PRO A 30 -8.86 16.81 -24.77
N THR A 31 -9.17 17.87 -25.51
CA THR A 31 -8.26 19.01 -25.68
C THR A 31 -7.83 19.61 -24.32
N SER A 32 -8.73 19.62 -23.32
CA SER A 32 -8.42 20.10 -21.97
C SER A 32 -7.34 19.27 -21.26
N VAL A 33 -7.34 17.94 -21.43
CA VAL A 33 -6.34 17.05 -20.83
C VAL A 33 -5.00 17.23 -21.54
N LEU A 34 -5.01 17.44 -22.86
CA LEU A 34 -3.80 17.74 -23.60
C LEU A 34 -3.18 19.08 -23.15
N GLN A 35 -4.01 20.11 -22.94
CA GLN A 35 -3.53 21.40 -22.40
C GLN A 35 -2.87 21.21 -21.04
N GLN A 36 -3.46 20.39 -20.15
CA GLN A 36 -2.84 20.06 -18.88
C GLN A 36 -1.47 19.37 -19.05
N LEU A 37 -1.25 18.55 -20.08
CA LEU A 37 0.06 17.96 -20.35
C LEU A 37 1.08 19.01 -20.79
N GLU A 38 0.68 19.97 -21.63
CA GLU A 38 1.52 21.10 -22.03
C GLU A 38 1.92 21.98 -20.83
N ASP A 39 0.94 22.39 -20.03
CA ASP A 39 1.13 23.25 -18.87
C ASP A 39 2.02 22.60 -17.80
N ASN A 40 2.11 21.26 -17.82
CA ASN A 40 2.92 20.47 -16.90
C ASN A 40 4.17 19.88 -17.56
N LYS A 41 4.67 20.50 -18.64
CA LYS A 41 6.00 20.16 -19.20
C LYS A 41 7.08 20.23 -18.11
N ASN A 42 8.00 19.27 -18.15
CA ASN A 42 9.02 18.99 -17.13
C ASN A 42 8.52 18.51 -15.76
N LYS A 43 7.20 18.38 -15.54
CA LYS A 43 6.65 17.76 -14.33
C LYS A 43 6.40 16.26 -14.53
N PHE A 44 5.84 15.62 -13.51
CA PHE A 44 5.61 14.18 -13.46
C PHE A 44 4.14 13.83 -13.68
N ILE A 45 3.90 12.69 -14.34
CA ILE A 45 2.59 12.07 -14.51
C ILE A 45 2.66 10.60 -14.09
N SER A 46 1.64 10.14 -13.36
CA SER A 46 1.43 8.72 -13.05
C SER A 46 0.15 8.23 -13.70
N MET A 47 -0.01 6.90 -13.77
CA MET A 47 -1.24 6.28 -14.26
C MET A 47 -1.90 5.47 -13.14
N ASN A 48 -3.21 5.64 -12.98
CA ASN A 48 -4.02 5.04 -11.90
C ASN A 48 -4.35 3.55 -12.11
N GLY A 49 -3.59 2.84 -12.94
CA GLY A 49 -3.84 1.43 -13.26
C GLY A 49 -2.70 0.79 -14.05
N PHE A 50 -2.97 -0.39 -14.61
CA PHE A 50 -2.05 -1.02 -15.56
C PHE A 50 -1.88 -0.15 -16.79
N LEU A 51 -0.66 -0.10 -17.30
CA LEU A 51 -0.33 0.64 -18.50
C LEU A 51 0.17 -0.34 -19.56
N SER A 52 -0.65 -0.55 -20.59
CA SER A 52 -0.30 -1.34 -21.77
C SER A 52 0.33 -0.43 -22.82
N THR A 53 1.48 -0.85 -23.35
CA THR A 53 2.28 -0.14 -24.36
C THR A 53 2.72 -1.10 -25.45
N THR A 54 3.20 -0.59 -26.57
CA THR A 54 3.66 -1.38 -27.71
C THR A 54 5.04 -0.92 -28.18
N LYS A 55 5.84 -1.83 -28.74
CA LYS A 55 7.06 -1.46 -29.48
C LYS A 55 6.73 -0.94 -30.88
N SER A 56 5.62 -1.39 -31.47
CA SER A 56 5.16 -1.02 -32.79
C SER A 56 4.60 0.40 -32.85
N ASN A 57 5.11 1.18 -33.80
CA ASN A 57 4.64 2.53 -34.05
C ASN A 57 3.25 2.54 -34.71
N ASP A 58 2.95 1.55 -35.54
CA ASP A 58 1.70 1.49 -36.30
C ASP A 58 0.53 1.10 -35.40
N VAL A 59 0.76 0.16 -34.49
CA VAL A 59 -0.19 -0.20 -33.42
C VAL A 59 -0.50 1.04 -32.56
N ALA A 60 0.52 1.80 -32.16
CA ALA A 60 0.31 3.03 -31.41
C ALA A 60 -0.51 4.06 -32.21
N LYS A 61 -0.25 4.25 -33.51
CA LYS A 61 -1.05 5.15 -34.36
C LYS A 61 -2.50 4.72 -34.48
N MET A 62 -2.74 3.41 -34.63
CA MET A 62 -4.10 2.84 -34.66
C MET A 62 -4.87 3.22 -33.38
N PHE A 63 -4.28 3.03 -32.20
CA PHE A 63 -4.93 3.39 -30.92
C PHE A 63 -5.03 4.91 -30.67
N ALA A 64 -4.17 5.72 -31.29
CA ALA A 64 -4.30 7.18 -31.26
C ALA A 64 -5.50 7.66 -32.09
N GLY A 65 -6.02 6.82 -32.99
CA GLY A 65 -7.18 7.14 -33.83
C GLY A 65 -6.89 8.29 -34.80
N VAL A 66 -5.66 8.36 -35.34
CA VAL A 66 -5.17 9.42 -36.24
C VAL A 66 -6.12 9.66 -37.42
N GLU A 67 -6.72 8.61 -37.96
CA GLU A 67 -7.60 8.67 -39.14
C GLU A 67 -9.04 9.08 -38.82
N THR A 68 -9.41 9.16 -37.55
CA THR A 68 -10.77 9.52 -37.13
C THR A 68 -10.79 10.95 -36.63
N ASN A 69 -11.84 11.72 -36.91
CA ASN A 69 -12.02 13.05 -36.31
C ASN A 69 -13.13 13.02 -35.24
N ARG A 70 -12.87 13.60 -34.07
CA ARG A 70 -13.86 13.73 -32.98
C ARG A 70 -13.72 15.13 -32.38
N ALA A 71 -14.78 15.93 -32.47
CA ALA A 71 -14.79 17.29 -31.94
C ALA A 71 -14.42 17.32 -30.45
N GLY A 72 -13.54 18.23 -30.06
CA GLY A 72 -13.04 18.37 -28.69
C GLY A 72 -11.99 17.34 -28.25
N TYR A 73 -11.54 16.47 -29.16
CA TYR A 73 -10.50 15.47 -28.89
C TYR A 73 -9.32 15.62 -29.86
N GLN A 74 -8.13 15.24 -29.38
CA GLN A 74 -6.89 15.24 -30.13
C GLN A 74 -6.30 13.82 -30.15
N SER A 75 -5.71 13.43 -31.27
CA SER A 75 -4.98 12.18 -31.40
C SER A 75 -3.59 12.38 -30.79
N VAL A 76 -3.23 11.54 -29.81
CA VAL A 76 -1.98 11.68 -29.05
C VAL A 76 -1.18 10.38 -29.09
N LEU A 77 0.10 10.50 -29.43
CA LEU A 77 1.12 9.46 -29.40
C LEU A 77 2.05 9.72 -28.23
N PHE A 78 1.99 8.86 -27.22
CA PHE A 78 2.98 8.83 -26.15
C PHE A 78 4.20 8.05 -26.62
N GLU A 79 5.37 8.67 -26.54
CA GLU A 79 6.67 8.03 -26.74
C GLU A 79 7.36 7.93 -25.38
N MET A 80 7.56 6.72 -24.91
CA MET A 80 7.94 6.40 -23.53
C MET A 80 9.33 5.80 -23.52
N HIS A 81 10.28 6.54 -22.98
CA HIS A 81 11.70 6.17 -22.93
C HIS A 81 12.01 5.48 -21.62
N ILE A 82 12.62 4.30 -21.72
CA ILE A 82 13.05 3.49 -20.59
C ILE A 82 14.53 3.20 -20.77
N ASP A 83 15.31 3.54 -19.76
CA ASP A 83 16.72 3.16 -19.73
C ASP A 83 16.84 1.72 -19.21
N GLY A 84 17.43 0.85 -20.03
CA GLY A 84 17.60 -0.57 -19.75
C GLY A 84 18.49 -0.87 -18.54
N ALA A 85 19.31 0.10 -18.11
CA ALA A 85 20.12 0.00 -16.90
C ALA A 85 19.32 0.21 -15.60
N ILE A 86 18.07 0.69 -15.68
CA ILE A 86 17.30 1.08 -14.51
C ILE A 86 16.74 -0.15 -13.78
N ASN A 87 17.15 -0.31 -12.52
CA ASN A 87 16.56 -1.27 -11.61
C ASN A 87 15.26 -0.74 -10.98
N THR A 88 14.16 -0.77 -11.72
CA THR A 88 12.85 -0.44 -11.16
C THR A 88 12.40 -1.52 -10.17
N LYS A 89 11.97 -1.14 -8.96
CA LYS A 89 11.32 -2.09 -8.02
C LYS A 89 9.97 -2.62 -8.55
N ARG A 90 9.30 -1.85 -9.40
CA ARG A 90 7.98 -2.20 -9.97
C ARG A 90 8.14 -3.10 -11.21
N PRO A 91 7.31 -4.15 -11.37
CA PRO A 91 7.33 -5.02 -12.54
C PRO A 91 6.80 -4.34 -13.80
N TYR A 92 7.47 -4.62 -14.92
CA TYR A 92 6.92 -4.53 -16.26
C TYR A 92 7.54 -5.66 -17.09
N ALA A 93 6.82 -6.15 -18.09
CA ALA A 93 7.33 -7.23 -18.94
C ALA A 93 6.77 -7.10 -20.36
N ASP A 94 7.54 -7.60 -21.33
CA ASP A 94 7.02 -7.93 -22.65
C ASP A 94 6.07 -9.12 -22.49
N ILE A 95 4.83 -8.97 -22.93
CA ILE A 95 3.79 -10.02 -22.85
C ILE A 95 3.29 -10.40 -24.24
N SER A 96 4.05 -10.14 -25.30
CA SER A 96 3.63 -10.40 -26.68
C SER A 96 3.31 -11.88 -26.92
N ARG A 97 3.94 -12.81 -26.18
CA ARG A 97 3.70 -14.26 -26.33
C ARG A 97 2.43 -14.72 -25.61
N GLU A 98 2.02 -13.97 -24.60
CA GLU A 98 0.87 -14.22 -23.74
C GLU A 98 -0.34 -13.37 -24.14
N SER A 99 -0.12 -12.33 -24.96
CA SER A 99 -1.16 -11.43 -25.44
C SER A 99 -2.06 -12.15 -26.45
N ALA A 100 -3.35 -11.79 -26.44
CA ALA A 100 -4.32 -12.31 -27.38
C ALA A 100 -3.99 -11.93 -28.84
N ILE A 101 -3.20 -10.86 -29.03
CA ILE A 101 -2.75 -10.37 -30.33
C ILE A 101 -1.23 -10.21 -30.29
N PRO A 102 -0.45 -11.26 -30.65
CA PRO A 102 1.01 -11.23 -30.52
C PRO A 102 1.72 -10.12 -31.32
N ASP A 103 1.14 -9.74 -32.46
CA ASP A 103 1.68 -8.70 -33.34
C ASP A 103 1.56 -7.29 -32.75
N GLU A 104 0.84 -7.11 -31.64
CA GLU A 104 0.81 -5.83 -30.92
C GLU A 104 2.13 -5.51 -30.21
N GLU A 105 3.05 -6.48 -30.09
CA GLU A 105 4.33 -6.31 -29.39
C GLU A 105 4.15 -5.69 -27.99
N GLU A 106 3.18 -6.21 -27.24
CA GLU A 106 2.68 -5.59 -26.02
C GLU A 106 3.71 -5.68 -24.88
N VAL A 107 3.94 -4.54 -24.24
CA VAL A 107 4.71 -4.43 -22.99
C VAL A 107 3.79 -3.83 -21.92
N LEU A 108 3.59 -4.59 -20.85
CA LEU A 108 2.66 -4.26 -19.78
C LEU A 108 3.39 -3.79 -18.52
N PHE A 109 2.98 -2.64 -18.00
CA PHE A 109 3.46 -2.04 -16.76
C PHE A 109 2.45 -2.27 -15.63
N PHE A 110 2.98 -2.65 -14.46
CA PHE A 110 2.21 -2.62 -13.22
C PHE A 110 1.84 -1.16 -12.84
N MET A 111 0.89 -0.98 -11.93
CA MET A 111 0.49 0.36 -11.49
C MET A 111 1.59 1.13 -10.75
N GLY A 112 1.54 2.47 -10.86
CA GLY A 112 2.35 3.43 -10.13
C GLY A 112 3.79 3.64 -10.65
N PHE A 113 4.03 3.33 -11.92
CA PHE A 113 5.15 3.96 -12.64
C PHE A 113 4.84 5.45 -12.83
N VAL A 114 5.88 6.27 -12.76
CA VAL A 114 5.77 7.70 -12.88
C VAL A 114 6.76 8.19 -13.93
N TRP A 115 6.29 9.11 -14.76
CA TRP A 115 6.95 9.53 -15.98
C TRP A 115 7.14 11.03 -15.95
N ARG A 116 8.31 11.52 -16.36
CA ARG A 116 8.54 12.95 -16.58
C ARG A 116 8.07 13.32 -17.97
N ILE A 117 7.30 14.40 -18.09
CA ILE A 117 6.90 14.96 -19.39
C ILE A 117 8.08 15.78 -19.94
N GLU A 118 8.79 15.26 -20.93
CA GLU A 118 9.94 15.96 -21.51
C GLU A 118 9.52 16.96 -22.59
N ALA A 119 8.57 16.55 -23.44
CA ALA A 119 8.08 17.37 -24.53
C ALA A 119 6.62 17.04 -24.85
N VAL A 120 5.91 18.05 -25.32
CA VAL A 120 4.59 17.95 -25.92
C VAL A 120 4.68 18.74 -27.22
N ASP A 121 4.75 18.02 -28.33
CA ASP A 121 5.03 18.57 -29.65
C ASP A 121 3.86 18.26 -30.58
N LYS A 122 3.40 19.24 -31.37
CA LYS A 122 2.40 19.00 -32.42
C LYS A 122 3.10 18.56 -33.71
N LEU A 123 2.67 17.44 -34.29
CA LEU A 123 3.18 16.92 -35.56
C LEU A 123 2.39 17.46 -36.76
N PHE A 124 2.94 17.28 -37.96
CA PHE A 124 2.36 17.76 -39.23
C PHE A 124 1.02 17.12 -39.58
N ASP A 125 0.76 15.90 -39.13
CA ASP A 125 -0.47 15.14 -39.36
C ASP A 125 -1.59 15.47 -38.35
N ASN A 126 -1.46 16.59 -37.62
CA ASN A 126 -2.36 17.00 -36.53
C ASN A 126 -2.41 16.02 -35.35
N THR A 127 -1.45 15.09 -35.27
CA THR A 127 -1.22 14.24 -34.10
C THR A 127 -0.29 14.94 -33.12
N TRP A 128 -0.53 14.77 -31.83
CA TRP A 128 0.35 15.27 -30.78
C TRP A 128 1.30 14.19 -30.31
N LYS A 129 2.58 14.51 -30.18
CA LYS A 129 3.60 13.64 -29.62
C LYS A 129 3.96 14.08 -28.22
N VAL A 130 3.72 13.22 -27.24
CA VAL A 130 4.11 13.45 -25.84
C VAL A 130 5.29 12.54 -25.52
N LYS A 131 6.47 13.13 -25.28
CA LYS A 131 7.66 12.38 -24.87
C LYS A 131 7.70 12.26 -23.36
N LEU A 132 7.80 11.02 -22.89
CA LEU A 132 7.82 10.65 -21.50
C LEU A 132 9.11 9.91 -21.18
N GLN A 133 9.84 10.36 -20.17
CA GLN A 133 11.00 9.65 -19.65
C GLN A 133 10.62 8.95 -18.35
N LEU A 134 10.89 7.65 -18.25
CA LEU A 134 10.69 6.94 -17.00
C LEU A 134 11.56 7.55 -15.91
N SER A 135 10.95 7.93 -14.80
CA SER A 135 11.65 8.53 -13.68
C SER A 135 11.77 7.56 -12.52
N THR A 136 13.00 7.38 -12.04
CA THR A 136 13.32 6.65 -10.79
C THR A 136 13.69 7.56 -9.63
N ASP A 137 13.96 8.83 -9.93
CA ASP A 137 14.47 9.82 -8.98
C ASP A 137 13.35 10.65 -8.35
N ILE A 138 12.09 10.30 -8.60
CA ILE A 138 10.96 10.95 -7.93
C ILE A 138 11.10 10.78 -6.43
N ASN A 139 11.64 9.67 -5.94
CA ASN A 139 11.93 9.53 -4.52
C ASN A 139 12.88 10.60 -3.99
N SER A 140 13.93 11.00 -4.72
CA SER A 140 14.88 12.01 -4.23
C SER A 140 14.39 13.44 -4.45
N ASN A 141 13.71 13.72 -5.58
CA ASN A 141 13.21 15.05 -5.91
C ASN A 141 11.90 15.42 -5.19
N LEU A 142 10.96 14.47 -4.99
CA LEU A 142 9.87 14.68 -4.04
C LEU A 142 10.48 14.91 -2.65
N THR A 143 11.40 14.05 -2.19
CA THR A 143 12.04 14.23 -0.87
C THR A 143 12.69 15.61 -0.72
N ARG A 144 13.31 16.15 -1.78
CA ARG A 144 13.92 17.49 -1.78
C ARG A 144 12.87 18.61 -1.69
N SER A 145 11.87 18.62 -2.58
CA SER A 145 10.77 19.60 -2.54
C SER A 145 9.92 19.47 -1.27
N PHE A 146 9.91 18.30 -0.63
CA PHE A 146 9.24 18.07 0.66
C PHE A 146 10.07 18.50 1.87
N ASN A 147 11.39 18.38 1.82
CA ASN A 147 12.27 18.95 2.86
C ASN A 147 12.13 20.48 2.94
N GLU A 148 11.77 21.12 1.82
CA GLU A 148 11.47 22.55 1.71
C GLU A 148 10.08 22.91 2.29
N LEU A 149 9.17 21.93 2.47
CA LEU A 149 7.85 22.06 3.09
C LEU A 149 7.91 21.60 4.56
N SER A 150 8.75 22.24 5.37
CA SER A 150 9.13 21.84 6.72
C SER A 150 8.05 22.07 7.79
N ASP A 151 6.85 21.53 7.63
CA ASP A 151 5.81 21.57 8.67
C ASP A 151 5.65 20.20 9.36
N LYS A 152 5.41 20.19 10.68
CA LYS A 152 5.35 18.94 11.50
C LYS A 152 4.28 17.98 10.97
N CYS A 153 3.13 18.50 10.53
CA CYS A 153 2.05 17.72 9.95
C CYS A 153 2.42 17.08 8.60
N THR A 154 3.37 17.67 7.87
CA THR A 154 3.81 17.18 6.55
C THR A 154 4.56 15.85 6.68
N TYR A 155 5.50 15.74 7.64
CA TYR A 155 6.26 14.49 7.84
C TYR A 155 5.36 13.31 8.23
N PHE A 156 4.39 13.53 9.12
CA PHE A 156 3.43 12.49 9.51
C PHE A 156 2.59 12.01 8.33
N THR A 157 2.01 12.96 7.60
CA THR A 157 1.13 12.68 6.46
C THR A 157 1.89 11.94 5.37
N LEU A 158 3.13 12.33 5.08
CA LEU A 158 4.00 11.64 4.13
C LEU A 158 4.34 10.23 4.59
N GLY A 159 4.68 10.04 5.87
CA GLY A 159 4.89 8.72 6.44
C GLY A 159 3.67 7.81 6.20
N ARG A 160 2.46 8.34 6.42
CA ARG A 160 1.21 7.59 6.22
C ARG A 160 0.94 7.25 4.75
N ILE A 161 1.12 8.21 3.85
CA ILE A 161 1.00 7.98 2.40
C ILE A 161 2.01 6.92 1.93
N LEU A 162 3.27 7.01 2.38
CA LEU A 162 4.30 6.03 2.04
C LEU A 162 3.98 4.64 2.60
N HIS A 163 3.39 4.57 3.79
CA HIS A 163 2.88 3.33 4.37
C HIS A 163 1.78 2.71 3.51
N GLU A 164 0.77 3.50 3.12
CA GLU A 164 -0.33 3.06 2.24
C GLU A 164 0.17 2.60 0.86
N LEU A 165 1.26 3.21 0.37
CA LEU A 165 1.93 2.82 -0.88
C LEU A 165 2.84 1.59 -0.74
N GLY A 166 3.02 1.05 0.48
CA GLY A 166 3.88 -0.10 0.75
C GLY A 166 5.38 0.21 0.87
N GLU A 167 5.78 1.48 0.88
CA GLU A 167 7.18 1.91 1.04
C GLU A 167 7.54 2.08 2.53
N TYR A 168 7.42 1.00 3.30
CA TYR A 168 7.49 1.02 4.77
C TYR A 168 8.79 1.60 5.35
N LYS A 169 9.95 1.26 4.77
CA LYS A 169 11.25 1.80 5.25
C LYS A 169 11.33 3.31 5.06
N ASN A 170 10.77 3.84 3.97
CA ASN A 170 10.70 5.27 3.73
C ASN A 170 9.71 5.90 4.71
N ALA A 171 8.53 5.29 4.91
CA ALA A 171 7.56 5.76 5.91
C ALA A 171 8.20 5.92 7.30
N ILE A 172 8.93 4.90 7.77
CA ILE A 172 9.69 4.94 9.03
C ILE A 172 10.66 6.11 9.05
N SER A 173 11.42 6.34 7.97
CA SER A 173 12.37 7.46 7.93
C SER A 173 11.72 8.85 8.06
N PHE A 174 10.50 9.02 7.54
CA PHE A 174 9.73 10.27 7.68
C PHE A 174 9.17 10.41 9.11
N TYR A 175 8.72 9.31 9.71
CA TYR A 175 8.31 9.29 11.11
C TYR A 175 9.47 9.59 12.08
N ASP A 176 10.67 9.03 11.85
CA ASP A 176 11.86 9.32 12.66
C ASP A 176 12.27 10.80 12.55
N ARG A 177 12.18 11.40 11.36
CA ARG A 177 12.40 12.85 11.18
C ARG A 177 11.40 13.67 11.98
N MET A 178 10.13 13.25 12.00
CA MET A 178 9.10 13.90 12.81
C MET A 178 9.42 13.79 14.31
N LEU A 179 9.85 12.63 14.80
CA LEU A 179 10.27 12.48 16.20
C LEU A 179 11.43 13.42 16.55
N ASN A 180 12.41 13.60 15.66
CA ASN A 180 13.55 14.48 15.90
C ASN A 180 13.17 15.96 16.05
N ILE A 181 12.08 16.40 15.40
CA ILE A 181 11.56 17.78 15.52
C ILE A 181 10.49 17.93 16.61
N THR A 182 10.09 16.82 17.24
CA THR A 182 9.00 16.74 18.22
C THR A 182 9.58 16.34 19.57
N SER A 183 10.12 17.29 20.34
CA SER A 183 10.91 17.02 21.56
C SER A 183 10.34 17.58 22.87
N GLU A 184 9.18 18.24 22.86
CA GLU A 184 8.61 18.90 24.03
C GLU A 184 7.56 18.06 24.79
N LEU A 185 7.36 18.35 26.08
CA LEU A 185 6.41 17.66 26.98
C LEU A 185 4.96 17.71 26.47
N SER A 186 4.55 18.83 25.88
CA SER A 186 3.23 19.00 25.24
C SER A 186 3.02 18.08 24.03
N GLU A 187 4.10 17.48 23.50
CA GLU A 187 4.10 16.68 22.29
C GLU A 187 4.32 15.18 22.56
N ARG A 188 4.38 14.75 23.83
CA ARG A 188 4.54 13.33 24.23
C ARG A 188 3.47 12.43 23.64
N LYS A 189 2.23 12.92 23.54
CA LYS A 189 1.11 12.24 22.88
C LYS A 189 1.38 12.03 21.39
N THR A 190 1.92 13.04 20.72
CA THR A 190 2.35 12.98 19.32
C THR A 190 3.47 11.95 19.15
N CYS A 191 4.47 11.94 20.04
CA CYS A 191 5.53 10.94 20.00
C CYS A 191 5.02 9.51 20.16
N ALA A 192 4.02 9.29 21.03
CA ALA A 192 3.41 7.97 21.21
C ALA A 192 2.72 7.50 19.92
N ASP A 193 2.00 8.40 19.24
CA ASP A 193 1.34 8.12 17.97
C ASP A 193 2.34 7.84 16.84
N ILE A 194 3.42 8.62 16.75
CA ILE A 194 4.48 8.38 15.76
C ILE A 194 5.15 7.01 16.01
N HIS A 195 5.51 6.69 17.25
CA HIS A 195 6.07 5.37 17.58
C HIS A 195 5.12 4.23 17.21
N PHE A 196 3.83 4.40 17.42
CA PHE A 196 2.84 3.40 17.02
C PHE A 196 2.80 3.21 15.48
N HIS A 197 2.85 4.28 14.70
CA HIS A 197 2.90 4.21 13.24
C HIS A 197 4.22 3.62 12.69
N ILE A 198 5.34 3.92 13.35
CA ILE A 198 6.63 3.24 13.08
C ILE A 198 6.48 1.75 13.32
N ALA A 199 5.83 1.35 14.42
CA ALA A 199 5.67 -0.07 14.72
C ALA A 199 4.81 -0.82 13.70
N ILE A 200 3.71 -0.22 13.25
CA ILE A 200 2.87 -0.80 12.19
C ILE A 200 3.68 -0.94 10.90
N SER A 201 4.39 0.12 10.49
CA SER A 201 5.22 0.09 9.29
C SER A 201 6.35 -0.94 9.39
N ALA A 202 6.99 -1.07 10.55
CA ALA A 202 8.03 -2.06 10.79
C ALA A 202 7.47 -3.49 10.80
N PHE A 203 6.24 -3.69 11.27
CA PHE A 203 5.55 -4.97 11.20
C PHE A 203 5.29 -5.41 9.75
N GLU A 204 4.80 -4.49 8.91
CA GLU A 204 4.57 -4.76 7.47
C GLU A 204 5.88 -4.96 6.68
N ASP A 205 6.97 -4.28 7.07
CA ASP A 205 8.32 -4.53 6.54
C ASP A 205 8.90 -5.90 6.98
N GLY A 206 8.30 -6.57 7.97
CA GLY A 206 8.81 -7.81 8.58
C GLY A 206 9.89 -7.59 9.65
N SER A 207 10.17 -6.33 9.99
CA SER A 207 11.12 -5.90 11.03
C SER A 207 10.50 -6.01 12.43
N TYR A 208 10.19 -7.23 12.86
CA TYR A 208 9.38 -7.49 14.07
C TYR A 208 10.02 -7.05 15.39
N THR A 209 11.35 -7.03 15.50
CA THR A 209 12.04 -6.52 16.70
C THR A 209 11.82 -5.01 16.83
N GLN A 210 12.03 -4.26 15.76
CA GLN A 210 11.78 -2.82 15.70
C GLN A 210 10.31 -2.49 15.97
N ALA A 211 9.38 -3.32 15.50
CA ALA A 211 7.95 -3.15 15.78
C ALA A 211 7.66 -3.26 17.30
N LEU A 212 8.20 -4.28 17.97
CA LEU A 212 8.02 -4.45 19.42
C LEU A 212 8.67 -3.32 20.22
N ASP A 213 9.86 -2.88 19.84
CA ASP A 213 10.57 -1.78 20.51
C ASP A 213 9.78 -0.48 20.42
N ASN A 214 9.20 -0.17 19.26
CA ASN A 214 8.40 1.04 19.08
C ASN A 214 7.02 0.93 19.77
N LEU A 215 6.39 -0.25 19.80
CA LEU A 215 5.18 -0.47 20.61
C LEU A 215 5.46 -0.27 22.11
N LYS A 216 6.63 -0.69 22.60
CA LYS A 216 7.05 -0.47 23.98
C LYS A 216 7.29 1.02 24.26
N LYS A 217 7.90 1.77 23.33
CA LYS A 217 8.07 3.22 23.48
C LYS A 217 6.71 3.94 23.53
N ALA A 218 5.79 3.60 22.63
CA ALA A 218 4.44 4.16 22.62
C ALA A 218 3.69 3.87 23.94
N GLU A 219 3.81 2.66 24.47
CA GLU A 219 3.22 2.26 25.75
C GLU A 219 3.76 3.09 26.92
N LEU A 220 5.09 3.19 27.06
CA LEU A 220 5.72 3.96 28.14
C LEU A 220 5.30 5.43 28.11
N LEU A 221 5.17 6.02 26.92
CA LEU A 221 4.70 7.40 26.76
C LEU A 221 3.24 7.56 27.17
N ILE A 222 2.37 6.59 26.87
CA ILE A 222 0.98 6.62 27.32
C ILE A 222 0.90 6.45 28.84
N GLU A 223 1.69 5.57 29.44
CA GLU A 223 1.75 5.40 30.89
C GLU A 223 2.22 6.67 31.60
N GLU A 224 3.24 7.35 31.06
CA GLU A 224 3.72 8.65 31.54
C GLU A 224 2.62 9.73 31.46
N LEU A 225 1.87 9.78 30.36
CA LEU A 225 0.77 10.72 30.18
C LEU A 225 -0.38 10.47 31.17
N VAL A 226 -0.69 9.21 31.46
CA VAL A 226 -1.73 8.84 32.43
C VAL A 226 -1.32 9.17 33.87
N GLN A 227 -0.02 9.05 34.19
CA GLN A 227 0.50 9.38 35.52
C GLN A 227 0.64 10.90 35.75
N SER A 228 0.92 11.67 34.69
CA SER A 228 1.10 13.13 34.77
C SER A 228 -0.20 13.92 34.64
N GLY A 229 -1.21 13.38 33.97
CA GLY A 229 -2.57 13.93 33.96
C GLY A 229 -3.36 13.43 35.17
N ASN A 230 -3.70 14.31 36.12
CA ASN A 230 -4.48 14.03 37.33
C ASN A 230 -5.87 13.41 37.04
N GLY A 231 -5.94 12.12 36.68
CA GLY A 231 -7.18 11.34 36.60
C GLY A 231 -8.13 11.68 35.44
N GLU A 232 -7.85 12.67 34.61
CA GLU A 232 -8.60 12.85 33.37
C GLU A 232 -8.11 11.83 32.35
N SER A 233 -9.05 11.02 31.84
CA SER A 233 -8.84 10.18 30.68
C SER A 233 -8.22 11.04 29.60
N VAL A 234 -6.92 10.85 29.31
CA VAL A 234 -6.25 11.49 28.19
C VAL A 234 -6.99 11.00 26.97
N GLU A 235 -8.00 11.76 26.51
CA GLU A 235 -8.64 11.50 25.23
C GLU A 235 -7.52 11.63 24.22
N LEU A 236 -7.02 10.49 23.75
CA LEU A 236 -6.05 10.40 22.68
C LEU A 236 -6.77 10.79 21.37
N ARG A 237 -7.36 12.01 21.30
CA ARG A 237 -7.85 12.59 20.05
C ARG A 237 -6.72 12.53 19.02
N PRO A 238 -6.94 11.87 17.87
CA PRO A 238 -5.97 11.77 16.80
C PRO A 238 -5.54 13.16 16.33
N ILE A 239 -4.29 13.28 15.86
CA ILE A 239 -3.79 14.52 15.24
C ILE A 239 -4.48 14.77 13.89
N LEU A 240 -4.96 13.71 13.23
CA LEU A 240 -5.74 13.74 11.99
C LEU A 240 -6.85 12.70 12.06
N ALA A 241 -8.03 13.01 11.51
CA ALA A 241 -9.27 12.26 11.68
C ALA A 241 -9.18 10.75 11.43
N GLU A 242 -9.94 10.02 12.26
CA GLU A 242 -10.58 8.71 12.11
C GLU A 242 -9.85 7.68 11.23
N ASP A 243 -9.17 6.72 11.89
CA ASP A 243 -9.24 5.29 11.50
C ASP A 243 -8.46 4.40 12.50
N VAL A 244 -7.48 4.95 13.24
CA VAL A 244 -6.82 4.23 14.33
C VAL A 244 -6.64 5.12 15.55
N HIS A 245 -7.55 4.99 16.52
CA HIS A 245 -7.36 5.58 17.84
C HIS A 245 -6.23 4.83 18.56
N LEU A 246 -5.10 5.50 18.79
CA LEU A 246 -4.06 4.98 19.66
C LEU A 246 -4.67 4.76 21.06
N SER A 247 -4.64 3.52 21.53
CA SER A 247 -5.12 3.16 22.87
C SER A 247 -4.25 2.04 23.45
N PRO A 248 -4.22 1.86 24.78
CA PRO A 248 -3.54 0.73 25.40
C PRO A 248 -4.01 -0.63 24.84
N MET A 249 -5.29 -0.75 24.48
CA MET A 249 -5.83 -1.95 23.82
C MET A 249 -5.20 -2.15 22.43
N CYS A 250 -5.13 -1.11 21.61
CA CYS A 250 -4.52 -1.15 20.28
C CYS A 250 -3.05 -1.55 20.34
N ILE A 251 -2.28 -1.02 21.29
CA ILE A 251 -0.87 -1.39 21.47
C ILE A 251 -0.74 -2.88 21.81
N MET A 252 -1.51 -3.37 22.79
CA MET A 252 -1.48 -4.77 23.20
C MET A 252 -1.90 -5.71 22.07
N MET A 253 -2.94 -5.35 21.32
CA MET A 253 -3.36 -6.10 20.14
C MET A 253 -2.24 -6.18 19.09
N ASN A 254 -1.57 -5.06 18.78
CA ASN A 254 -0.48 -5.05 17.81
C ASN A 254 0.74 -5.83 18.29
N LYS A 255 1.08 -5.79 19.58
CA LYS A 255 2.10 -6.69 20.15
C LYS A 255 1.72 -8.16 19.92
N GLY A 256 0.46 -8.53 20.15
CA GLY A 256 -0.05 -9.86 19.90
C GLY A 256 0.08 -10.30 18.44
N LEU A 257 -0.21 -9.40 17.49
CA LEU A 257 -0.02 -9.63 16.06
C LEU A 257 1.46 -9.86 15.70
N VAL A 258 2.36 -9.03 16.22
CA VAL A 258 3.80 -9.17 16.01
C VAL A 258 4.31 -10.51 16.55
N TYR A 259 3.94 -10.88 17.78
CA TYR A 259 4.31 -12.17 18.37
C TYR A 259 3.75 -13.36 17.57
N ARG A 260 2.50 -13.28 17.10
CA ARG A 260 1.90 -14.32 16.25
C ARG A 260 2.71 -14.51 14.97
N LYS A 261 3.10 -13.43 14.29
CA LYS A 261 3.95 -13.51 13.09
C LYS A 261 5.34 -14.07 13.38
N LYS A 262 5.91 -13.78 14.55
CA LYS A 262 7.15 -14.41 15.05
C LYS A 262 6.98 -15.87 15.48
N ARG A 263 5.76 -16.43 15.44
CA ARG A 263 5.37 -17.76 15.98
C ARG A 263 5.58 -17.92 17.48
N ASP A 264 5.67 -16.81 18.21
CA ASP A 264 5.68 -16.79 19.66
C ASP A 264 4.23 -16.79 20.17
N TYR A 265 3.57 -17.94 20.05
CA TYR A 265 2.15 -18.06 20.33
C TYR A 265 1.80 -17.84 21.82
N LYS A 266 2.75 -18.11 22.72
CA LYS A 266 2.58 -17.86 24.16
C LYS A 266 2.44 -16.36 24.41
N ASN A 267 3.38 -15.56 23.91
CA ASN A 267 3.33 -14.12 24.09
C ASN A 267 2.19 -13.48 23.27
N ALA A 268 1.86 -14.03 22.10
CA ALA A 268 0.70 -13.58 21.32
C ALA A 268 -0.61 -13.73 22.10
N LYS A 269 -0.87 -14.92 22.66
CA LYS A 269 -2.07 -15.18 23.49
C LYS A 269 -2.10 -14.27 24.71
N HIS A 270 -0.96 -14.08 25.37
CA HIS A 270 -0.84 -13.20 26.53
C HIS A 270 -1.19 -11.75 26.16
N SER A 271 -0.58 -11.19 25.11
CA SER A 271 -0.84 -9.82 24.67
C SER A 271 -2.30 -9.58 24.27
N PHE A 272 -2.93 -10.51 23.55
CA PHE A 272 -4.36 -10.37 23.23
C PHE A 272 -5.26 -10.47 24.48
N SER A 273 -4.93 -11.33 25.44
CA SER A 273 -5.68 -11.43 26.70
C SER A 273 -5.55 -10.15 27.52
N GLU A 274 -4.35 -9.56 27.59
CA GLU A 274 -4.14 -8.27 28.24
C GLU A 274 -4.86 -7.13 27.52
N ALA A 275 -4.93 -7.16 26.18
CA ALA A 275 -5.69 -6.18 25.40
C ALA A 275 -7.17 -6.14 25.82
N LEU A 276 -7.82 -7.30 26.01
CA LEU A 276 -9.22 -7.39 26.43
C LEU A 276 -9.48 -6.87 27.86
N LYS A 277 -8.45 -6.75 28.69
CA LYS A 277 -8.55 -6.13 30.04
C LYS A 277 -8.48 -4.61 29.98
N LYS A 278 -8.02 -4.02 28.88
CA LYS A 278 -7.95 -2.57 28.69
C LYS A 278 -9.30 -2.01 28.24
N GLN A 279 -9.50 -0.72 28.46
CA GLN A 279 -10.64 0.01 27.89
C GLN A 279 -10.44 0.17 26.38
N GLY A 280 -11.52 0.08 25.62
CA GLY A 280 -11.53 0.22 24.16
C GLY A 280 -12.96 0.16 23.63
N SER A 281 -13.14 0.58 22.38
CA SER A 281 -14.45 0.57 21.72
C SER A 281 -14.96 -0.87 21.50
N LYS A 282 -16.24 -1.02 21.17
CA LYS A 282 -16.79 -2.33 20.76
C LYS A 282 -16.02 -2.89 19.57
N ASN A 283 -15.74 -2.03 18.58
CA ASN A 283 -14.99 -2.42 17.40
C ASN A 283 -13.53 -2.82 17.71
N ASP A 284 -12.86 -2.17 18.67
CA ASP A 284 -11.51 -2.59 19.09
C ASP A 284 -11.54 -3.98 19.73
N LYS A 285 -12.52 -4.23 20.60
CA LYS A 285 -12.72 -5.57 21.20
C LYS A 285 -13.04 -6.62 20.13
N ALA A 286 -13.84 -6.26 19.12
CA ALA A 286 -14.13 -7.12 17.98
C ALA A 286 -12.84 -7.55 17.26
N ARG A 287 -11.94 -6.60 16.98
CA ARG A 287 -10.64 -6.88 16.34
C ARG A 287 -9.74 -7.76 17.20
N VAL A 288 -9.73 -7.57 18.52
CA VAL A 288 -8.95 -8.43 19.43
C VAL A 288 -9.51 -9.85 19.43
N HIS A 289 -10.83 -10.03 19.53
CA HIS A 289 -11.47 -11.35 19.45
C HIS A 289 -11.22 -12.03 18.09
N TYR A 290 -11.32 -11.28 16.99
CA TYR A 290 -10.99 -11.79 15.66
C TYR A 290 -9.55 -12.32 15.60
N ASN A 291 -8.59 -11.55 16.11
CA ASN A 291 -7.18 -11.94 16.12
C ASN A 291 -6.85 -13.10 17.08
N LEU A 292 -7.62 -13.26 18.16
CA LEU A 292 -7.57 -14.47 19.00
C LEU A 292 -8.10 -15.69 18.24
N GLY A 293 -9.22 -15.54 17.51
CA GLY A 293 -9.78 -16.60 16.67
C GLY A 293 -8.81 -17.05 15.58
N VAL A 294 -8.33 -16.07 14.79
CA VAL A 294 -6.93 -15.94 14.36
C VAL A 294 -5.93 -17.04 14.79
N LEU A 295 -5.32 -16.73 15.93
CA LEU A 295 -4.29 -17.50 16.58
C LEU A 295 -4.76 -18.92 16.95
N GLN A 296 -5.97 -19.08 17.48
CA GLN A 296 -6.50 -20.39 17.88
C GLN A 296 -6.74 -21.30 16.69
N PHE A 297 -7.18 -20.75 15.56
CA PHE A 297 -7.31 -21.49 14.31
C PHE A 297 -5.94 -22.01 13.82
N GLU A 298 -4.89 -21.19 13.88
CA GLU A 298 -3.51 -21.60 13.56
C GLU A 298 -3.01 -22.71 14.50
N LEU A 299 -3.42 -22.67 15.77
CA LEU A 299 -3.12 -23.71 16.78
C LEU A 299 -4.04 -24.94 16.68
N ARG A 300 -4.98 -24.98 15.73
CA ARG A 300 -5.98 -26.06 15.54
C ARG A 300 -6.94 -26.25 16.71
N ILE A 301 -7.15 -25.21 17.51
CA ILE A 301 -8.11 -25.19 18.61
C ILE A 301 -9.43 -24.59 18.08
N TYR A 302 -10.12 -25.35 17.24
CA TYR A 302 -11.21 -24.83 16.41
C TYR A 302 -12.45 -24.38 17.20
N ASP A 303 -12.78 -25.04 18.31
CA ASP A 303 -13.93 -24.65 19.12
C ASP A 303 -13.73 -23.28 19.77
N GLU A 304 -12.53 -23.04 20.33
CA GLU A 304 -12.20 -21.72 20.88
C GLU A 304 -12.11 -20.67 19.77
N ALA A 305 -11.55 -21.01 18.61
CA ALA A 305 -11.46 -20.11 17.47
C ALA A 305 -12.85 -19.66 17.01
N ARG A 306 -13.80 -20.60 16.88
CA ARG A 306 -15.20 -20.33 16.54
C ARG A 306 -15.85 -19.40 17.56
N ASN A 307 -15.67 -19.68 18.85
CA ASN A 307 -16.22 -18.84 19.92
C ASN A 307 -15.68 -17.42 19.85
N ASN A 308 -14.39 -17.23 19.57
CA ASN A 308 -13.81 -15.90 19.41
C ASN A 308 -14.28 -15.19 18.14
N TYR A 309 -14.46 -15.90 17.02
CA TYR A 309 -15.04 -15.31 15.82
C TYR A 309 -16.50 -14.87 16.04
N LEU A 310 -17.31 -15.66 16.74
CA LEU A 310 -18.70 -15.27 17.07
C LEU A 310 -18.75 -14.03 17.97
N LYS A 311 -17.89 -13.96 18.99
CA LYS A 311 -17.74 -12.75 19.82
C LYS A 311 -17.29 -11.54 19.02
N ALA A 312 -16.36 -11.74 18.07
CA ALA A 312 -15.93 -10.68 17.17
C ALA A 312 -17.09 -10.18 16.30
N LEU A 313 -17.91 -11.09 15.79
CA LEU A 313 -19.06 -10.77 14.94
C LEU A 313 -20.13 -9.97 15.69
N GLU A 314 -20.41 -10.33 16.94
CA GLU A 314 -21.36 -9.63 17.82
C GLU A 314 -20.95 -8.17 18.09
N LEU A 315 -19.64 -7.91 18.13
CA LEU A 315 -19.07 -6.61 18.47
C LEU A 315 -18.69 -5.76 17.26
N ALA A 316 -18.64 -6.34 16.06
CA ALA A 316 -18.18 -5.66 14.86
C ALA A 316 -19.20 -4.62 14.39
N GLU A 317 -18.73 -3.38 14.19
CA GLU A 317 -19.58 -2.28 13.72
C GLU A 317 -19.34 -1.95 12.23
N ASN A 318 -18.25 -2.44 11.63
CA ASN A 318 -17.95 -2.23 10.21
C ASN A 318 -18.20 -3.47 9.33
N GLN A 319 -18.57 -3.24 8.08
CA GLN A 319 -18.90 -4.30 7.13
C GLN A 319 -17.68 -5.14 6.70
N ALA A 320 -16.50 -4.52 6.60
CA ALA A 320 -15.28 -5.21 6.16
C ALA A 320 -14.86 -6.31 7.14
N LEU A 321 -14.78 -5.99 8.44
CA LEU A 321 -14.46 -6.95 9.50
C LEU A 321 -15.54 -8.04 9.60
N THR A 322 -16.81 -7.66 9.47
CA THR A 322 -17.93 -8.61 9.44
C THR A 322 -17.78 -9.64 8.31
N SER A 323 -17.43 -9.17 7.10
CA SER A 323 -17.16 -10.03 5.95
C SER A 323 -16.01 -10.99 6.20
N ASP A 324 -14.88 -10.49 6.72
CA ASP A 324 -13.71 -11.31 7.06
C ASP A 324 -14.03 -12.38 8.09
N ILE A 325 -14.77 -12.04 9.15
CA ILE A 325 -15.18 -12.98 10.20
C ILE A 325 -16.07 -14.09 9.61
N ASN A 326 -17.04 -13.73 8.77
CA ASN A 326 -17.93 -14.70 8.14
C ASN A 326 -17.17 -15.70 7.26
N GLN A 327 -16.19 -15.23 6.47
CA GLN A 327 -15.34 -16.12 5.67
C GLN A 327 -14.54 -17.10 6.55
N ARG A 328 -14.02 -16.63 7.69
CA ARG A 328 -13.31 -17.49 8.66
C ARG A 328 -14.24 -18.54 9.29
N LEU A 329 -15.46 -18.14 9.68
CA LEU A 329 -16.46 -19.04 10.23
C LEU A 329 -16.89 -20.11 9.21
N GLU A 330 -17.08 -19.74 7.94
CA GLU A 330 -17.40 -20.69 6.87
C GLU A 330 -16.28 -21.73 6.70
N THR A 331 -15.04 -21.27 6.62
CA THR A 331 -13.85 -22.15 6.53
C THR A 331 -13.80 -23.12 7.72
N LEU A 332 -14.10 -22.64 8.92
CA LEU A 332 -14.09 -23.45 10.14
C LEU A 332 -15.24 -24.48 10.15
N ASN A 333 -16.43 -24.09 9.68
CA ASN A 333 -17.57 -25.00 9.53
C ASN A 333 -17.28 -26.14 8.55
N GLN A 334 -16.60 -25.86 7.43
CA GLN A 334 -16.17 -26.89 6.48
C GLN A 334 -15.18 -27.90 7.11
N ILE A 335 -14.34 -27.45 8.03
CA ILE A 335 -13.38 -28.31 8.75
C ILE A 335 -14.08 -29.16 9.82
N LEU A 336 -14.97 -28.56 10.61
CA LEU A 336 -15.68 -29.24 11.71
C LEU A 336 -16.79 -30.16 11.22
N SER A 337 -17.39 -29.86 10.08
CA SER A 337 -18.41 -30.66 9.41
C SER A 337 -17.94 -30.96 8.00
N PRO A 338 -16.95 -31.85 7.81
CA PRO A 338 -16.51 -32.23 6.47
C PRO A 338 -17.71 -32.89 5.80
N ASN A 339 -18.31 -32.16 4.84
CA ASN A 339 -19.45 -32.53 4.02
C ASN A 339 -19.83 -34.03 4.09
N GLU A 340 -21.05 -34.33 4.55
CA GLU A 340 -21.65 -35.67 4.53
C GLU A 340 -21.61 -36.33 3.12
N THR A 341 -21.35 -35.55 2.08
CA THR A 341 -21.11 -36.01 0.71
C THR A 341 -19.91 -36.97 0.57
N MET A 342 -18.96 -36.98 1.51
CA MET A 342 -17.84 -37.96 1.52
C MET A 342 -18.19 -39.28 2.25
N LYS A 343 -19.24 -39.31 3.08
CA LYS A 343 -19.68 -40.54 3.79
C LYS A 343 -20.59 -41.45 2.96
N LYS A 344 -21.04 -41.02 1.77
CA LYS A 344 -21.83 -41.85 0.84
C LYS A 344 -21.01 -42.47 -0.31
N LYS A 345 -19.67 -42.46 -0.23
CA LYS A 345 -18.77 -43.02 -1.26
C LYS A 345 -17.77 -44.06 -0.72
N LEU A 346 -18.03 -44.64 0.44
CA LEU A 346 -17.43 -45.89 0.92
C LEU A 346 -18.59 -46.85 1.21
#